data_AF-A0A922M664-F1
#
_entry.id   AF-A0A922M664-F1
#
_cell.length_a   1.000
_cell.length_b   1.000
_cell.length_c   1.000
_cell.angle_alpha   90.00
_cell.angle_beta   90.00
_cell.angle_gamma   90.00
#
_symmetry.space_group_name_H-M   'P 1'
#
loop_
_entity.id
_entity.type
_entity.pdbx_description
1 polymer ?
#
loop_
_entity_poly.entity_id
_entity_poly.type
_entity_poly.pdbx_seq_one_letter_code
_entity_poly.pdbx_strand_id
1 'polypeptide(L)'
;MSSFQDRQKSLFNTLKEAEDQYSFSKTNKVTHQDYGTIDKYTYKKLKHEMKPFRGRESIYKRPEANIRECLRAKTIPDHIKNPQKYKYYSLADVTPEQMSDSTNTATALALIRDLEEKEAAAQKAMETDTDDGVFKKPTFCISSSMKKTPKPEEEKPVFKSNKVVMPEYVVGVTKKKEKKVNLVKKEKSNSAASSCTKVELKLDHLFEDDE
;
A
#
# COMPACT_ATOMS: atom_id res chain seq x y z
N MET A 1 31.76 57.88 -5.15
CA MET A 1 30.40 57.58 -5.66
C MET A 1 30.33 56.33 -6.56
N SER A 2 31.45 55.72 -6.97
CA SER A 2 31.48 54.55 -7.87
C SER A 2 31.07 53.20 -7.22
N SER A 3 31.22 53.05 -5.90
CA SER A 3 31.04 51.75 -5.22
C SER A 3 29.61 51.20 -5.21
N PHE A 4 28.60 52.04 -5.40
CA PHE A 4 27.20 51.59 -5.48
C PHE A 4 26.89 51.09 -6.89
N GLN A 5 27.29 51.84 -7.91
CA GLN A 5 27.09 51.48 -9.31
C GLN A 5 27.75 50.12 -9.65
N ASP A 6 28.94 49.88 -9.11
CA ASP A 6 29.69 48.65 -9.36
C ASP A 6 29.04 47.44 -8.66
N ARG A 7 28.54 47.63 -7.43
CA ARG A 7 27.75 46.61 -6.72
C ARG A 7 26.44 46.30 -7.41
N GLN A 8 25.75 47.33 -7.90
CA GLN A 8 24.51 47.17 -8.65
C GLN A 8 24.74 46.35 -9.93
N LYS A 9 25.77 46.70 -10.71
CA LYS A 9 26.13 45.94 -11.93
C LYS A 9 26.51 44.49 -11.64
N SER A 10 27.30 44.27 -10.59
CA SER A 10 27.69 42.92 -10.17
C SER A 10 26.47 42.06 -9.82
N LEU A 11 25.51 42.61 -9.07
CA LEU A 11 24.28 41.92 -8.69
C LEU A 11 23.40 41.56 -9.90
N PHE A 12 23.28 42.45 -10.88
CA PHE A 12 22.51 42.13 -12.09
C PHE A 12 23.22 41.11 -12.99
N ASN A 13 24.54 41.08 -13.02
CA ASN A 13 25.28 40.05 -13.75
C ASN A 13 25.09 38.67 -13.12
N THR A 14 25.18 38.57 -11.78
CA THR A 14 24.97 37.28 -11.08
C THR A 14 23.53 36.79 -11.22
N LEU A 15 22.54 37.68 -11.16
CA LEU A 15 21.14 37.32 -11.41
C LEU A 15 20.89 36.86 -12.84
N LYS A 16 21.55 37.47 -13.82
CA LYS A 16 21.43 37.08 -15.23
C LYS A 16 22.05 35.71 -15.50
N GLU A 17 23.23 35.44 -14.93
CA GLU A 17 23.84 34.11 -15.00
C GLU A 17 22.96 33.06 -14.32
N ALA A 18 22.36 33.38 -13.17
CA ALA A 18 21.40 32.50 -12.51
C ALA A 18 20.14 32.29 -13.35
N GLU A 19 19.60 33.31 -14.01
CA GLU A 19 18.46 33.17 -14.91
C GLU A 19 18.80 32.25 -16.08
N ASP A 20 19.96 32.39 -16.71
CA ASP A 20 20.38 31.51 -17.81
C ASP A 20 20.62 30.06 -17.34
N GLN A 21 21.18 29.87 -16.14
CA GLN A 21 21.39 28.55 -15.52
C GLN A 21 20.07 27.86 -15.13
N TYR A 22 19.12 28.64 -14.60
CA TYR A 22 17.85 28.15 -14.06
C TYR A 22 16.66 28.40 -14.99
N SER A 23 16.89 28.81 -16.25
CA SER A 23 15.87 28.94 -17.31
C SER A 23 15.29 27.57 -17.68
N PHE A 24 14.49 27.00 -16.78
CA PHE A 24 13.59 25.86 -17.02
C PHE A 24 12.48 26.20 -18.03
N SER A 25 12.42 27.44 -18.54
CA SER A 25 11.29 27.95 -19.34
C SER A 25 11.53 27.97 -20.86
N LYS A 26 12.76 27.82 -21.37
CA LYS A 26 12.99 27.78 -22.85
C LYS A 26 12.80 26.40 -23.48
N THR A 27 12.70 25.33 -22.69
CA THR A 27 12.41 23.96 -23.18
C THR A 27 11.03 23.45 -22.80
N ASN A 28 10.18 24.29 -22.20
CA ASN A 28 8.76 23.98 -22.03
C ASN A 28 8.05 24.17 -23.38
N LYS A 29 8.43 23.35 -24.37
CA LYS A 29 7.49 22.88 -25.38
C LYS A 29 6.45 22.07 -24.62
N VAL A 30 5.53 22.76 -23.96
CA VAL A 30 4.21 22.21 -23.69
C VAL A 30 3.67 21.92 -25.08
N THR A 31 3.92 20.71 -25.59
CA THR A 31 3.10 20.13 -26.63
C THR A 31 1.69 20.39 -26.16
N HIS A 32 1.00 21.28 -26.86
CA HIS A 32 -0.43 21.48 -26.74
C HIS A 32 -1.01 20.06 -26.77
N GLN A 33 -1.42 19.52 -25.61
CA GLN A 33 -2.06 18.22 -25.62
C GLN A 33 -3.34 18.47 -26.38
N ASP A 34 -3.41 17.92 -27.59
CA ASP A 34 -4.58 18.05 -28.43
C ASP A 34 -5.70 17.23 -27.78
N TYR A 35 -6.45 17.89 -26.90
CA TYR A 35 -7.56 17.32 -26.14
C TYR A 35 -8.69 16.79 -27.06
N GLY A 36 -8.59 16.99 -28.38
CA GLY A 36 -9.54 16.48 -29.38
C GLY A 36 -9.28 15.04 -29.84
N THR A 37 -8.07 14.50 -29.65
CA THR A 37 -7.72 13.15 -30.15
C THR A 37 -7.93 12.09 -29.07
N ILE A 38 -9.19 11.69 -28.86
CA ILE A 38 -9.48 10.54 -28.00
C ILE A 38 -8.94 9.28 -28.68
N ASP A 39 -7.98 8.62 -28.04
CA ASP A 39 -7.47 7.32 -28.47
C ASP A 39 -8.65 6.34 -28.71
N LYS A 40 -8.68 5.70 -29.88
CA LYS A 40 -9.75 4.74 -30.27
C LYS A 40 -9.92 3.65 -29.21
N TYR A 41 -8.85 3.26 -28.51
CA TYR A 41 -8.90 2.26 -27.46
C TYR A 41 -9.58 2.78 -26.19
N THR A 42 -9.28 4.01 -25.78
CA THR A 42 -9.93 4.65 -24.61
C THR A 42 -11.40 4.94 -24.89
N TYR A 43 -11.74 5.37 -26.11
CA TYR A 43 -13.13 5.57 -26.54
C TYR A 43 -13.93 4.26 -26.53
N LYS A 44 -13.37 3.15 -27.03
CA LYS A 44 -14.02 1.83 -26.98
C LYS A 44 -14.26 1.37 -25.54
N LYS A 45 -13.31 1.60 -24.63
CA LYS A 45 -13.44 1.28 -23.20
C LYS A 45 -14.55 2.10 -22.53
N LEU A 46 -14.54 3.43 -22.70
CA LEU A 46 -15.57 4.33 -22.18
C LEU A 46 -16.97 3.98 -22.71
N LYS A 47 -17.08 3.66 -23.99
CA LYS A 47 -18.35 3.23 -24.61
C LYS A 47 -18.87 1.92 -23.99
N HIS A 48 -18.00 0.99 -23.62
CA HIS A 48 -18.40 -0.25 -22.96
C HIS A 48 -18.82 -0.02 -21.51
N GLU A 49 -18.09 0.83 -20.77
CA GLU A 49 -18.44 1.23 -19.40
C GLU A 49 -19.78 1.99 -19.34
N MET A 50 -20.09 2.80 -20.34
CA MET A 50 -21.36 3.53 -20.42
C MET A 50 -22.52 2.73 -21.04
N LYS A 51 -22.24 1.59 -21.69
CA LYS A 51 -23.28 0.70 -22.25
C LYS A 51 -24.34 0.25 -21.24
N PRO A 52 -24.02 -0.18 -20.00
CA PRO A 52 -25.03 -0.59 -19.02
C PRO A 52 -25.92 0.55 -18.52
N PHE A 53 -25.51 1.81 -18.69
CA PHE A 53 -26.28 2.99 -18.27
C PHE A 53 -27.16 3.57 -19.38
N ARG A 54 -27.03 3.11 -20.63
CA ARG A 54 -27.89 3.55 -21.74
C ARG A 54 -29.32 3.05 -21.52
N GLY A 55 -30.27 3.98 -21.40
CA GLY A 55 -31.67 3.69 -21.16
C GLY A 55 -32.03 3.31 -19.72
N ARG A 56 -31.04 3.29 -18.80
CA ARG A 56 -31.31 3.14 -17.36
C ARG A 56 -31.33 4.52 -16.73
N GLU A 57 -32.49 4.93 -16.24
CA GLU A 57 -32.58 6.15 -15.43
C GLU A 57 -32.08 5.88 -14.01
N SER A 58 -31.45 6.90 -13.42
CA SER A 58 -31.00 6.89 -12.03
C SER A 58 -32.14 6.55 -11.08
N ILE A 59 -31.83 5.81 -10.01
CA ILE A 59 -32.79 5.50 -8.93
C ILE A 59 -33.39 6.76 -8.28
N TYR A 60 -32.67 7.87 -8.32
CA TYR A 60 -33.15 9.15 -7.80
C TYR A 60 -34.21 9.82 -8.69
N LYS A 61 -34.32 9.41 -9.96
CA LYS A 61 -35.35 9.91 -10.89
C LYS A 61 -36.64 9.08 -10.84
N ARG A 62 -36.61 7.88 -10.28
CA ARG A 62 -37.76 6.98 -10.16
C ARG A 62 -37.86 6.45 -8.73
N PRO A 63 -38.33 7.28 -7.77
CA PRO A 63 -38.49 6.85 -6.38
C PRO A 63 -39.51 5.71 -6.22
N GLU A 64 -40.47 5.61 -7.14
CA GLU A 64 -41.48 4.53 -7.19
C GLU A 64 -40.92 3.17 -7.63
N ALA A 65 -39.71 3.14 -8.21
CA ALA A 65 -39.12 1.88 -8.68
C ALA A 65 -38.52 1.09 -7.51
N ASN A 66 -38.81 -0.22 -7.47
CA ASN A 66 -38.30 -1.09 -6.42
C ASN A 66 -36.76 -1.12 -6.42
N ILE A 67 -36.14 -0.64 -5.34
CA ILE A 67 -34.68 -0.54 -5.18
C ILE A 67 -34.00 -1.91 -5.43
N ARG A 68 -34.68 -3.02 -5.13
CA ARG A 68 -34.14 -4.38 -5.35
C ARG A 68 -33.95 -4.73 -6.83
N GLU A 69 -34.76 -4.16 -7.72
CA GLU A 69 -34.64 -4.35 -9.18
C GLU A 69 -33.59 -3.43 -9.78
N CYS A 70 -33.38 -2.27 -9.15
CA CYS A 70 -32.40 -1.28 -9.57
C CYS A 70 -30.96 -1.65 -9.17
N LEU A 71 -30.79 -2.34 -8.05
CA LEU A 71 -29.50 -2.84 -7.56
C LEU A 71 -29.20 -4.22 -8.16
N ARG A 72 -27.91 -4.57 -8.26
CA ARG A 72 -27.54 -5.94 -8.65
C ARG A 72 -28.09 -6.93 -7.62
N ALA A 73 -28.62 -8.05 -8.10
CA ALA A 73 -29.05 -9.15 -7.25
C ALA A 73 -27.94 -9.56 -6.27
N LYS A 74 -28.30 -9.81 -5.02
CA LYS A 74 -27.37 -10.18 -3.95
C LYS A 74 -26.62 -11.45 -4.35
N THR A 75 -25.29 -11.36 -4.45
CA THR A 75 -24.42 -12.53 -4.60
C THR A 75 -24.68 -13.46 -3.42
N ILE A 76 -24.98 -14.72 -3.70
CA ILE A 76 -25.11 -15.77 -2.68
C ILE A 76 -23.87 -15.69 -1.78
N PRO A 77 -24.03 -15.58 -0.44
CA PRO A 77 -22.90 -15.53 0.48
C PRO A 77 -21.89 -16.65 0.23
N ASP A 78 -20.60 -16.35 0.39
CA ASP A 78 -19.54 -17.28 0.00
C ASP A 78 -19.52 -18.59 0.82
N HIS A 79 -20.00 -18.58 2.06
CA HIS A 79 -20.14 -19.79 2.88
C HIS A 79 -21.20 -20.76 2.36
N ILE A 80 -22.19 -20.27 1.61
CA ILE A 80 -23.18 -21.08 0.89
C ILE A 80 -22.60 -21.56 -0.44
N LYS A 81 -21.86 -20.69 -1.13
CA LYS A 81 -21.27 -20.99 -2.45
C LYS A 81 -20.11 -22.00 -2.37
N ASN A 82 -19.26 -21.88 -1.36
CA ASN A 82 -18.05 -22.67 -1.18
C ASN A 82 -18.00 -23.28 0.25
N PRO A 83 -18.92 -24.18 0.61
CA PRO A 83 -19.02 -24.68 1.99
C PRO A 83 -17.73 -25.37 2.47
N GLN A 84 -16.96 -25.97 1.56
CA GLN A 84 -15.67 -26.62 1.90
C GLN A 84 -14.61 -25.64 2.45
N LYS A 85 -14.70 -24.35 2.13
CA LYS A 85 -13.75 -23.33 2.63
C LYS A 85 -14.12 -22.82 4.02
N TYR A 86 -15.33 -23.11 4.49
CA TYR A 86 -15.87 -22.58 5.72
C TYR A 86 -16.18 -23.73 6.66
N LYS A 87 -15.46 -23.77 7.77
CA LYS A 87 -15.76 -24.69 8.87
C LYS A 87 -16.62 -23.94 9.89
N TYR A 88 -17.78 -24.52 10.21
CA TYR A 88 -18.62 -24.01 11.27
C TYR A 88 -18.13 -24.57 12.60
N TYR A 89 -17.77 -23.68 13.52
CA TYR A 89 -17.50 -24.03 14.90
C TYR A 89 -18.74 -23.66 15.71
N SER A 90 -19.28 -24.62 16.45
CA SER A 90 -20.34 -24.37 17.41
C SER A 90 -19.76 -24.35 18.81
N LEU A 91 -20.28 -23.48 19.68
CA LEU A 91 -19.92 -23.46 21.09
C LEU A 91 -20.71 -24.48 21.92
N ALA A 92 -21.23 -25.56 21.30
CA ALA A 92 -22.04 -26.56 21.98
C ALA A 92 -21.27 -27.31 23.08
N ASP A 93 -19.96 -27.44 22.92
CA ASP A 93 -19.08 -28.11 23.87
C ASP A 93 -18.62 -27.19 25.01
N VAL A 94 -18.96 -25.89 24.95
CA VAL A 94 -18.54 -24.90 25.94
C VAL A 94 -19.65 -24.72 26.98
N THR A 95 -19.32 -24.93 28.26
CA THR A 95 -20.29 -24.75 29.34
C THR A 95 -20.58 -23.25 29.55
N PRO A 96 -21.79 -22.88 30.02
CA PRO A 96 -22.11 -21.47 30.32
C PRO A 96 -21.16 -20.86 31.37
N GLU A 97 -20.60 -21.67 32.26
CA GLU A 97 -19.59 -21.26 33.25
C GLU A 97 -18.25 -20.87 32.60
N GLN A 98 -17.86 -21.56 31.53
CA GLN A 98 -16.65 -21.23 30.75
C GLN A 98 -16.80 -19.93 29.94
N MET A 99 -18.02 -19.57 29.55
CA MET A 99 -18.33 -18.30 28.85
C MET A 99 -18.69 -17.16 29.80
N SER A 100 -18.64 -17.37 31.11
CA SER A 100 -18.93 -16.33 32.11
C SER A 100 -17.92 -15.18 32.04
N ASP A 101 -18.37 -13.97 32.39
CA ASP A 101 -17.50 -12.79 32.41
C ASP A 101 -16.30 -12.96 33.36
N SER A 102 -16.48 -13.70 34.47
CA SER A 102 -15.39 -14.06 35.38
C SER A 102 -14.33 -14.93 34.71
N THR A 103 -14.73 -15.92 33.92
CA THR A 103 -13.78 -16.79 33.21
C THR A 103 -13.11 -16.04 32.05
N ASN A 104 -13.85 -15.20 31.33
CA ASN A 104 -13.31 -14.38 30.24
C ASN A 104 -12.28 -13.35 30.75
N THR A 105 -12.56 -12.71 31.89
CA THR A 105 -11.62 -11.76 32.49
C THR A 105 -10.38 -12.46 33.04
N ALA A 106 -10.54 -13.59 33.72
CA ALA A 106 -9.42 -14.39 34.22
C ALA A 106 -8.50 -14.89 33.09
N THR A 107 -9.09 -15.38 31.99
CA THR A 107 -8.33 -15.84 30.81
C THR A 107 -7.64 -14.68 30.09
N ALA A 108 -8.29 -13.53 29.95
CA ALA A 108 -7.66 -12.33 29.40
C ALA A 108 -6.45 -11.87 30.24
N LEU A 109 -6.57 -11.87 31.56
CA LEU A 109 -5.47 -11.52 32.47
C LEU A 109 -4.34 -12.56 32.47
N ALA A 110 -4.67 -13.85 32.30
CA ALA A 110 -3.65 -14.89 32.13
C ALA A 110 -2.86 -14.66 30.83
N LEU A 111 -3.54 -14.37 29.72
CA LEU A 111 -2.88 -14.07 28.45
C LEU A 111 -1.95 -12.85 28.54
N ILE A 112 -2.34 -11.80 29.25
CA ILE A 112 -1.49 -10.62 29.45
C ILE A 112 -0.21 -11.00 30.20
N ARG A 113 -0.32 -11.80 31.27
CA ARG A 113 0.86 -12.28 32.00
C ARG A 113 1.78 -13.12 31.12
N ASP A 114 1.22 -14.03 30.32
CA ASP A 114 2.01 -14.84 29.39
C ASP A 114 2.76 -13.99 28.35
N LEU A 115 2.14 -12.89 27.89
CA LEU A 115 2.79 -11.95 26.96
C LEU A 115 3.89 -11.15 27.65
N GLU A 116 3.65 -10.66 28.87
CA GLU A 116 4.65 -9.95 29.67
C GLU A 116 5.86 -10.84 29.99
N GLU A 117 5.62 -12.11 30.33
CA GLU A 117 6.67 -13.10 30.58
C GLU A 117 7.49 -13.38 29.31
N LYS A 118 6.84 -13.52 28.16
CA LYS A 118 7.52 -13.67 26.86
C LYS A 118 8.34 -12.44 26.49
N GLU A 119 7.82 -11.25 26.73
CA GLU A 119 8.55 -10.00 26.51
C GLU A 119 9.75 -9.89 27.46
N ALA A 120 9.58 -10.24 28.74
CA ALA A 120 10.66 -10.24 29.72
C ALA A 120 11.73 -11.30 29.40
N ALA A 121 11.33 -12.49 28.94
CA ALA A 121 12.25 -13.54 28.50
C ALA A 121 13.02 -13.11 27.24
N ALA A 122 12.35 -12.48 26.27
CA ALA A 122 13.00 -11.93 25.08
C ALA A 122 13.98 -10.80 25.42
N GLN A 123 13.64 -9.95 26.40
CA GLN A 123 14.54 -8.90 26.89
C GLN A 123 15.76 -9.48 27.63
N LYS A 124 15.56 -10.50 28.48
CA LYS A 124 16.66 -11.20 29.17
C LYS A 124 17.61 -11.91 28.20
N ALA A 125 17.07 -12.52 27.14
CA ALA A 125 17.89 -13.15 26.10
C ALA A 125 18.73 -12.14 25.29
N MET A 126 18.30 -10.87 25.20
CA MET A 126 19.08 -9.80 24.56
C MET A 126 20.18 -9.20 25.45
N GLU A 127 20.11 -9.33 26.79
CA GLU A 127 21.13 -8.77 27.69
C GLU A 127 22.37 -9.66 27.84
N THR A 128 22.26 -10.97 27.59
CA THR A 128 23.39 -11.91 27.74
C THR A 128 24.30 -12.02 26.53
N ASP A 129 23.98 -11.34 25.43
CA ASP A 129 24.79 -11.35 24.19
C ASP A 129 25.60 -10.04 24.08
N THR A 130 26.38 -9.74 25.11
CA THR A 130 27.51 -8.79 25.01
C THR A 130 28.75 -9.51 24.48
N ASP A 131 28.58 -10.33 23.45
CA ASP A 131 29.71 -10.71 22.60
C ASP A 131 29.79 -9.66 21.49
N ASP A 132 31.01 -9.17 21.22
CA ASP A 132 31.32 -8.10 20.26
C ASP A 132 30.97 -8.49 18.81
N GLY A 133 29.69 -8.60 18.51
CA GLY A 133 29.14 -8.83 17.19
C GLY A 133 29.24 -7.57 16.35
N VAL A 134 30.41 -7.31 15.76
CA VAL A 134 30.57 -6.25 14.75
C VAL A 134 29.69 -6.56 13.54
N PHE A 135 28.49 -5.97 13.54
CA PHE A 135 27.54 -6.11 12.46
C PHE A 135 28.07 -5.39 11.21
N LYS A 136 28.74 -6.14 10.33
CA LYS A 136 29.14 -5.60 9.02
C LYS A 136 27.87 -5.31 8.22
N LYS A 137 27.57 -4.02 8.04
CA LYS A 137 26.48 -3.57 7.15
C LYS A 137 26.60 -4.29 5.81
N PRO A 138 25.55 -4.97 5.31
CA PRO A 138 25.55 -5.51 3.97
C PRO A 138 25.71 -4.34 3.00
N THR A 139 26.86 -4.24 2.33
CA THR A 139 27.04 -3.34 1.22
C THR A 139 26.25 -3.91 0.04
N PHE A 140 25.00 -3.49 -0.09
CA PHE A 140 24.25 -3.75 -1.31
C PHE A 140 24.96 -2.98 -2.43
N CYS A 141 25.64 -3.70 -3.32
CA CYS A 141 26.13 -3.14 -4.57
C CYS A 141 24.91 -2.79 -5.42
N ILE A 142 24.32 -1.62 -5.16
CA ILE A 142 23.31 -1.00 -6.02
C ILE A 142 24.06 -0.73 -7.32
N SER A 143 23.81 -1.56 -8.34
CA SER A 143 24.25 -1.26 -9.69
C SER A 143 23.75 0.13 -10.05
N SER A 144 24.68 0.97 -10.49
CA SER A 144 24.56 2.41 -10.74
C SER A 144 23.68 2.75 -11.95
N SER A 145 22.44 2.24 -11.98
CA SER A 145 21.51 2.46 -13.09
C SER A 145 20.13 2.95 -12.69
N MET A 146 19.94 3.42 -11.46
CA MET A 146 18.73 4.15 -11.07
C MET A 146 19.09 5.46 -10.39
N LYS A 147 19.30 6.49 -11.22
CA LYS A 147 19.26 7.89 -10.80
C LYS A 147 17.90 8.13 -10.14
N LYS A 148 17.88 8.23 -8.80
CA LYS A 148 16.73 8.69 -8.04
C LYS A 148 16.42 10.11 -8.48
N THR A 149 15.36 10.28 -9.25
CA THR A 149 14.69 11.57 -9.41
C THR A 149 14.09 11.98 -8.07
N PRO A 150 14.20 13.25 -7.64
CA PRO A 150 13.60 13.71 -6.40
C PRO A 150 12.07 13.56 -6.50
N LYS A 151 11.48 12.76 -5.60
CA LYS A 151 10.03 12.75 -5.40
C LYS A 151 9.62 14.10 -4.81
N PRO A 152 8.53 14.73 -5.27
CA PRO A 152 7.99 15.90 -4.60
C PRO A 152 7.58 15.48 -3.18
N GLU A 153 7.99 16.28 -2.21
CA GLU A 153 7.70 16.10 -0.79
C GLU A 153 6.17 16.11 -0.60
N GLU A 154 5.58 14.93 -0.38
CA GLU A 154 4.23 14.86 0.16
C GLU A 154 4.35 15.25 1.64
N GLU A 155 3.91 16.47 1.97
CA GLU A 155 3.86 16.98 3.34
C GLU A 155 3.06 16.01 4.22
N LYS A 156 3.72 15.43 5.22
CA LYS A 156 3.11 14.49 6.16
C LYS A 156 2.24 15.27 7.17
N PRO A 157 1.19 14.67 7.74
CA PRO A 157 0.45 15.30 8.83
C PRO A 157 1.39 15.61 10.00
N VAL A 158 1.40 16.86 10.46
CA VAL A 158 2.27 17.32 11.55
C VAL A 158 1.42 17.59 12.79
N PHE A 159 1.85 17.07 13.94
CA PHE A 159 1.24 17.37 15.22
C PHE A 159 1.80 18.69 15.78
N LYS A 160 0.95 19.72 15.89
CA LYS A 160 1.29 21.01 16.49
C LYS A 160 0.27 21.34 17.57
N SER A 161 0.75 21.67 18.77
CA SER A 161 -0.07 22.15 19.90
C SER A 161 -1.35 21.31 20.14
N ASN A 162 -1.18 20.02 20.46
CA ASN A 162 -2.27 19.05 20.71
C ASN A 162 -3.26 18.82 19.57
N LYS A 163 -2.98 19.27 18.34
CA LYS A 163 -3.80 19.03 17.16
C LYS A 163 -2.97 18.47 16.01
N VAL A 164 -3.56 17.56 15.24
CA VAL A 164 -2.97 17.05 14.01
C VAL A 164 -3.37 17.99 12.86
N VAL A 165 -2.40 18.66 12.25
CA VAL A 165 -2.61 19.49 11.06
C VAL A 165 -2.38 18.62 9.83
N MET A 166 -3.44 18.41 9.04
CA MET A 166 -3.34 17.73 7.75
C MET A 166 -2.84 18.70 6.66
N PRO A 167 -2.06 18.22 5.69
CA PRO A 167 -1.67 19.03 4.53
C PRO A 167 -2.91 19.46 3.72
N GLU A 168 -2.77 20.53 2.94
CA GLU A 168 -3.86 21.04 2.10
C GLU A 168 -4.28 19.99 1.06
N TYR A 169 -5.53 19.54 1.14
CA TYR A 169 -6.12 18.61 0.16
C TYR A 169 -6.84 19.38 -0.94
N VAL A 170 -6.27 19.42 -2.14
CA VAL A 170 -6.98 19.88 -3.34
C VAL A 170 -7.86 18.74 -3.86
N VAL A 171 -9.18 18.87 -3.71
CA VAL A 171 -10.16 17.90 -4.22
C VAL A 171 -10.39 18.16 -5.71
N GLY A 172 -10.24 17.12 -6.54
CA GLY A 172 -10.48 17.19 -7.98
C GLY A 172 -9.25 16.98 -8.87
N VAL A 173 -8.04 16.93 -8.31
CA VAL A 173 -6.82 16.54 -9.04
C VAL A 173 -6.54 15.05 -8.86
N THR A 174 -6.76 14.25 -9.91
CA THR A 174 -6.44 12.83 -9.88
C THR A 174 -4.92 12.64 -9.91
N LYS A 175 -4.34 12.00 -8.87
CA LYS A 175 -2.91 11.62 -8.85
C LYS A 175 -2.58 10.79 -10.10
N LYS A 176 -1.53 11.17 -10.84
CA LYS A 176 -1.06 10.43 -12.02
C LYS A 176 -0.59 9.04 -11.57
N LYS A 177 -1.22 7.99 -12.10
CA LYS A 177 -0.85 6.60 -11.81
C LYS A 177 0.49 6.28 -12.48
N GLU A 178 1.48 5.85 -11.70
CA GLU A 178 2.71 5.28 -12.24
C GLU A 178 2.38 3.97 -12.99
N LYS A 179 2.87 3.85 -14.23
CA LYS A 179 2.67 2.66 -15.06
C LYS A 179 3.57 1.54 -14.54
N LYS A 180 2.97 0.51 -13.93
CA LYS A 180 3.68 -0.74 -13.65
C LYS A 180 4.07 -1.39 -14.99
N VAL A 181 5.37 -1.55 -15.21
CA VAL A 181 5.89 -2.35 -16.33
C VAL A 181 5.53 -3.81 -16.06
N ASN A 182 4.77 -4.42 -16.97
CA ASN A 182 4.39 -5.82 -16.89
C ASN A 182 5.63 -6.71 -16.99
N LEU A 183 5.86 -7.54 -15.96
CA LEU A 183 6.80 -8.66 -16.03
C LEU A 183 6.30 -9.67 -17.06
N VAL A 184 7.21 -10.06 -17.95
CA VAL A 184 7.00 -11.01 -19.05
C VAL A 184 6.58 -12.37 -18.48
N LYS A 185 5.47 -12.91 -19.00
CA LYS A 185 5.02 -14.29 -18.77
C LYS A 185 6.08 -15.26 -19.29
N LYS A 186 6.64 -16.10 -18.41
CA LYS A 186 7.38 -17.29 -18.82
C LYS A 186 6.40 -18.37 -19.28
N GLU A 187 6.75 -18.99 -20.39
CA GLU A 187 5.94 -19.93 -21.17
C GLU A 187 5.76 -21.28 -20.46
N LYS A 188 4.67 -21.97 -20.83
CA LYS A 188 4.35 -23.34 -20.40
C LYS A 188 5.18 -24.33 -21.20
N SER A 189 5.87 -25.27 -20.54
CA SER A 189 6.29 -26.53 -21.15
C SER A 189 5.60 -27.68 -20.42
N ASN A 190 4.79 -28.44 -21.18
CA ASN A 190 4.23 -29.71 -20.76
C ASN A 190 5.31 -30.80 -20.82
N SER A 191 5.55 -31.51 -19.72
CA SER A 191 6.04 -32.89 -19.75
C SER A 191 5.54 -33.63 -18.52
N ALA A 192 4.95 -34.80 -18.76
CA ALA A 192 4.34 -35.67 -17.79
C ALA A 192 5.37 -36.32 -16.85
N ALA A 193 4.88 -36.67 -15.65
CA ALA A 193 5.40 -37.68 -14.73
C ALA A 193 6.86 -37.56 -14.27
N SER A 194 7.08 -36.91 -13.12
CA SER A 194 8.07 -37.36 -12.15
C SER A 194 7.75 -36.80 -10.77
N SER A 195 7.95 -37.64 -9.76
CA SER A 195 7.68 -37.51 -8.34
C SER A 195 7.64 -36.09 -7.75
N CYS A 196 6.57 -35.81 -7.02
CA CYS A 196 6.43 -34.76 -6.02
C CYS A 196 7.64 -34.77 -5.07
N THR A 197 8.62 -33.89 -5.29
CA THR A 197 9.53 -33.51 -4.21
C THR A 197 8.74 -32.62 -3.26
N LYS A 198 8.04 -33.26 -2.34
CA LYS A 198 7.53 -32.61 -1.13
C LYS A 198 8.72 -31.92 -0.47
N VAL A 199 8.72 -30.60 -0.48
CA VAL A 199 9.57 -29.83 0.43
C VAL A 199 8.91 -29.98 1.80
N GLU A 200 9.28 -31.03 2.53
CA GLU A 200 8.85 -31.23 3.92
C GLU A 200 9.64 -30.25 4.79
N LEU A 201 8.91 -29.40 5.50
CA LEU A 201 9.43 -28.54 6.56
C LEU A 201 9.96 -29.45 7.68
N LYS A 202 11.27 -29.48 7.89
CA LYS A 202 11.89 -30.17 9.03
C LYS A 202 11.81 -29.26 10.25
N LEU A 203 11.03 -29.70 11.25
CA LEU A 203 10.82 -29.04 12.54
C LEU A 203 11.64 -29.73 13.64
N ASP A 204 12.89 -30.08 13.32
CA ASP A 204 13.74 -30.91 14.19
C ASP A 204 14.05 -30.21 15.53
N HIS A 205 13.94 -28.88 15.58
CA HIS A 205 14.12 -28.01 16.74
C HIS A 205 12.91 -27.96 17.69
N LEU A 206 11.78 -28.61 17.37
CA LEU A 206 10.59 -28.61 18.23
C LEU A 206 10.63 -29.70 19.32
N PHE A 207 11.60 -30.62 19.24
CA PHE A 207 11.67 -31.81 20.09
C PHE A 207 12.97 -31.91 20.91
N GLU A 208 13.79 -30.85 20.97
CA GLU A 208 15.08 -30.88 21.67
C GLU A 208 15.01 -30.53 23.18
N ASP A 209 13.85 -30.15 23.71
CA ASP A 209 13.72 -29.69 25.11
C ASP A 209 12.86 -30.62 26.00
N ASP A 210 13.12 -31.92 25.97
CA ASP A 210 12.65 -32.89 26.98
C ASP A 210 13.84 -33.71 27.53
N GLU A 211 14.75 -33.06 28.28
CA GLU A 211 15.65 -33.72 29.23
C GLU A 211 15.93 -32.85 30.47
#